data_AF-A0A803XVX0-F1
#
_entry.id   AF-A0A803XVX0-F1
#
_cell.length_a   1.000
_cell.length_b   1.000
_cell.length_c   1.000
_cell.angle_alpha   90.00
_cell.angle_beta   90.00
_cell.angle_gamma   90.00
#
_symmetry.space_group_name_H-M   'P 1'
#
loop_
_entity.id
_entity.type
_entity.pdbx_description
1 polymer ?
#
loop_
_entity_poly.entity_id
_entity_poly.type
_entity_poly.pdbx_seq_one_letter_code
_entity_poly.pdbx_strand_id
1 'polypeptide(L)'
;MSITYCVSFLFLRSCLGVEITERKLAAEGSSVMMHAPAISNVNITEWEYIEGSTPKLILQYYANLQSTVIYTAYRGRVVFYQTNGSLLLQQLQEADSGLYKATVDLMQDRARTTILEVIKPVPQPELLKSSTLNCSFIKLTCLLPNGTVAAVSWKKDRRSLTPQNYYQLTQNSAELWIRKGDKSNCGSYSCNVSNAVSWKEATFNLKIAGLSPPLRGALKMTVAALALAVITAISFVIWLLQPGKHRLGKEARTWLTLPMIGLLGISCLLLFVTSVIWMQEEGPSAAFILHGLCFLAAVILTMVLIAMNFQRRPEALTQPLLQTCHPVILCSTAMTVAVNLSFSCLLFHNFQQVHERGCSETVSVIASCILAVLAALLLLLFSLCYYKKKMDASTQTTSTQGKEKDREQSQDKESKLSLQHPGDDITQEPG
;
A
#
# COMPACT_ATOMS: atom_id res chain seq x y z
N MET A 1 -35.28 53.75 77.24
CA MET A 1 -36.27 54.82 77.03
C MET A 1 -36.09 55.31 75.60
N SER A 2 -36.81 54.71 74.66
CA SER A 2 -38.07 55.25 74.07
C SER A 2 -37.75 56.45 73.19
N ILE A 3 -38.03 56.46 71.88
CA ILE A 3 -39.38 56.41 71.32
C ILE A 3 -39.38 55.75 69.92
N THR A 4 -40.28 54.78 69.79
CA THR A 4 -40.85 54.15 68.58
C THR A 4 -41.74 55.15 67.81
N TYR A 5 -41.86 55.06 66.48
CA TYR A 5 -43.11 55.04 65.67
C TYR A 5 -42.70 55.10 64.18
N CYS A 6 -42.77 53.96 63.48
CA CYS A 6 -43.93 53.54 62.68
C CYS A 6 -43.98 54.24 61.32
N VAL A 7 -43.26 53.67 60.35
CA VAL A 7 -43.58 53.83 58.92
C VAL A 7 -43.84 52.43 58.37
N SER A 8 -45.12 52.04 58.52
CA SER A 8 -45.91 51.33 57.51
C SER A 8 -45.15 50.35 56.60
N PHE A 9 -44.93 49.15 57.13
CA PHE A 9 -44.76 47.93 56.33
C PHE A 9 -46.08 47.61 55.61
N LEU A 10 -46.35 48.29 54.49
CA LEU A 10 -47.25 47.79 53.45
C LEU A 10 -46.37 47.12 52.38
N PHE A 11 -45.73 46.01 52.75
CA PHE A 11 -45.25 45.08 51.75
C PHE A 11 -46.47 44.36 51.18
N LEU A 12 -46.76 44.67 49.92
CA LEU A 12 -47.58 43.88 49.02
C LEU A 12 -47.29 42.39 49.27
N ARG A 13 -48.26 41.70 49.89
CA ARG A 13 -48.26 40.24 49.94
C ARG A 13 -48.79 39.71 48.61
N SER A 14 -48.07 40.01 47.53
CA SER A 14 -48.12 39.19 46.33
C SER A 14 -47.29 37.95 46.63
N CYS A 15 -47.93 36.91 47.18
CA CYS A 15 -47.43 35.55 47.02
C CYS A 15 -47.43 35.26 45.51
N LEU A 16 -46.36 35.62 44.82
CA LEU A 16 -46.02 35.02 43.55
C LEU A 16 -45.71 33.56 43.87
N GLY A 17 -46.63 32.68 43.49
CA GLY A 17 -46.41 31.24 43.51
C GLY A 17 -45.09 30.89 42.83
N VAL A 18 -44.33 29.97 43.42
CA VAL A 18 -43.03 29.56 42.89
C VAL A 18 -43.25 28.59 41.74
N GLU A 19 -43.09 29.07 40.50
CA GLU A 19 -43.03 28.22 39.32
C GLU A 19 -41.65 27.56 39.22
N ILE A 20 -41.58 26.23 39.38
CA ILE A 20 -40.31 25.50 39.29
C ILE A 20 -40.05 25.15 37.83
N THR A 21 -39.03 25.76 37.23
CA THR A 21 -38.60 25.46 35.85
C THR A 21 -37.37 24.55 35.83
N GLU A 22 -37.50 23.35 35.29
CA GLU A 22 -36.42 22.38 35.07
C GLU A 22 -36.00 22.36 33.60
N ARG A 23 -34.71 22.16 33.30
CA ARG A 23 -34.21 21.91 31.94
C ARG A 23 -33.84 20.44 31.80
N LYS A 24 -34.35 19.77 30.77
CA LYS A 24 -34.01 18.39 30.43
C LYS A 24 -33.48 18.33 29.02
N LEU A 25 -32.42 17.55 28.84
CA LEU A 25 -31.83 17.24 27.55
C LEU A 25 -32.01 15.75 27.28
N ALA A 26 -32.49 15.41 26.08
CA ALA A 26 -32.72 14.03 25.68
C ALA A 26 -32.34 13.76 24.22
N ALA A 27 -32.05 12.50 23.92
CA ALA A 27 -31.79 12.05 22.55
C ALA A 27 -33.10 11.74 21.82
N GLU A 28 -33.15 12.00 20.52
CA GLU A 28 -34.20 11.46 19.65
C GLU A 28 -34.31 9.92 19.79
N GLY A 29 -35.54 9.41 19.84
CA GLY A 29 -35.87 8.00 20.05
C GLY A 29 -35.87 7.55 21.52
N SER A 30 -35.35 8.36 22.46
CA SER A 30 -35.31 8.02 23.88
C SER A 30 -36.65 8.36 24.59
N SER A 31 -36.67 8.24 25.92
CA SER A 31 -37.82 8.64 26.76
C SER A 31 -37.37 9.58 27.86
N VAL A 32 -38.23 10.51 28.27
CA VAL A 32 -37.95 11.47 29.33
C VAL A 32 -39.07 11.50 30.37
N MET A 33 -38.69 11.34 31.64
CA MET A 33 -39.61 11.49 32.77
C MET A 33 -39.65 12.95 33.20
N MET A 34 -40.85 13.50 33.24
CA MET A 34 -41.15 14.84 33.74
C MET A 34 -42.03 14.72 34.97
N HIS A 35 -41.65 15.42 36.03
CA HIS A 35 -42.31 15.32 37.32
C HIS A 35 -43.38 16.39 37.46
N ALA A 36 -44.54 16.00 38.00
CA ALA A 36 -45.55 16.94 38.44
C ALA A 36 -45.15 17.60 39.78
N PRO A 37 -45.85 18.66 40.21
CA PRO A 37 -45.71 19.23 41.56
C PRO A 37 -45.95 18.18 42.65
N ALA A 38 -45.12 18.17 43.69
CA ALA A 38 -45.22 17.23 44.81
C ALA A 38 -46.31 17.68 45.82
N ILE A 39 -47.57 17.51 45.45
CA ILE A 39 -48.74 17.95 46.23
C ILE A 39 -49.54 16.72 46.68
N SER A 40 -50.03 16.73 47.92
CA SER A 40 -50.94 15.71 48.46
C SER A 40 -52.41 16.08 48.23
N ASN A 41 -53.30 15.08 48.18
CA ASN A 41 -54.75 15.25 47.99
C ASN A 41 -55.17 15.93 46.68
N VAL A 42 -54.47 15.60 45.60
CA VAL A 42 -54.75 16.12 44.25
C VAL A 42 -56.07 15.57 43.71
N ASN A 43 -56.97 16.45 43.28
CA ASN A 43 -58.22 16.09 42.59
C ASN A 43 -58.01 15.96 41.07
N ILE A 44 -57.23 16.88 40.47
CA ILE A 44 -56.93 16.87 39.04
C ILE A 44 -55.45 17.12 38.74
N THR A 45 -54.87 16.38 37.81
CA THR A 45 -53.54 16.65 37.24
C THR A 45 -53.68 16.88 35.74
N GLU A 46 -53.13 17.99 35.26
CA GLU A 46 -53.14 18.40 33.86
C GLU A 46 -51.72 18.59 33.35
N TRP A 47 -51.43 18.05 32.17
CA TRP A 47 -50.19 18.32 31.46
C TRP A 47 -50.47 19.04 30.15
N GLU A 48 -49.68 20.08 29.87
CA GLU A 48 -49.79 20.92 28.69
C GLU A 48 -48.43 21.08 28.01
N TYR A 49 -48.42 21.07 26.68
CA TYR A 49 -47.31 21.56 25.87
C TYR A 49 -47.60 23.02 25.49
N ILE A 50 -46.69 23.92 25.84
CA ILE A 50 -46.85 25.35 25.60
C ILE A 50 -46.14 25.70 24.30
N GLU A 51 -46.93 25.92 23.24
CA GLU A 51 -46.44 26.39 21.95
C GLU A 51 -46.71 27.91 21.86
N GLY A 52 -45.68 28.73 22.05
CA GLY A 52 -45.85 30.18 22.14
C GLY A 52 -46.71 30.58 23.35
N SER A 53 -47.92 31.09 23.12
CA SER A 53 -48.90 31.43 24.17
C SER A 53 -50.11 30.49 24.22
N THR A 54 -50.16 29.48 23.34
CA THR A 54 -51.28 28.54 23.27
C THR A 54 -50.93 27.23 23.96
N PRO A 55 -51.64 26.86 25.04
CA PRO A 55 -51.47 25.55 25.66
C PRO A 55 -52.14 24.47 24.82
N LYS A 56 -51.42 23.38 24.56
CA LYS A 56 -51.94 22.14 23.95
C LYS A 56 -52.02 21.07 25.03
N LEU A 57 -53.22 20.59 25.33
CA LEU A 57 -53.44 19.55 26.34
C LEU A 57 -52.78 18.23 25.92
N ILE A 58 -52.02 17.64 26.84
CA ILE A 58 -51.36 16.34 26.69
C ILE A 58 -52.21 15.26 27.36
N LEU A 59 -52.55 15.47 28.63
CA LEU A 59 -53.43 14.60 29.40
C LEU A 59 -54.09 15.32 30.56
N GLN A 60 -55.21 14.76 31.02
CA GLN A 60 -55.90 15.13 32.25
C GLN A 60 -56.22 13.87 33.07
N TYR A 61 -55.92 13.91 34.36
CA TYR A 61 -56.22 12.82 35.29
C TYR A 61 -57.15 13.32 36.41
N TYR A 62 -58.26 12.60 36.61
CA TYR A 62 -59.25 12.87 37.65
C TYR A 62 -59.13 11.82 38.76
N ALA A 63 -58.59 12.21 39.91
CA ALA A 63 -58.29 11.30 41.01
C ALA A 63 -59.56 10.63 41.57
N ASN A 64 -60.66 11.38 41.70
CA ASN A 64 -61.94 10.88 42.19
C ASN A 64 -62.53 9.77 41.29
N LEU A 65 -62.27 9.82 39.99
CA LEU A 65 -62.78 8.86 39.01
C LEU A 65 -61.75 7.78 38.63
N GLN A 66 -60.52 7.91 39.13
CA GLN A 66 -59.37 7.11 38.71
C GLN A 66 -59.22 7.02 37.18
N SER A 67 -59.54 8.14 36.49
CA SER A 67 -59.64 8.18 35.03
C SER A 67 -58.62 9.13 34.43
N THR A 68 -57.87 8.66 33.43
CA THR A 68 -56.89 9.45 32.67
C THR A 68 -57.35 9.61 31.22
N VAL A 69 -57.49 10.86 30.78
CA VAL A 69 -57.77 11.22 29.39
C VAL A 69 -56.46 11.66 28.74
N ILE A 70 -56.00 10.93 27.72
CA ILE A 70 -54.82 11.28 26.93
C ILE A 70 -55.28 11.83 25.58
N TYR A 71 -54.80 13.02 25.22
CA TYR A 71 -55.18 13.69 23.98
C TYR A 71 -54.54 13.03 22.76
N THR A 72 -55.19 13.16 21.60
CA THR A 72 -54.88 12.39 20.38
C THR A 72 -53.43 12.50 19.92
N ALA A 73 -52.83 13.69 20.01
CA ALA A 73 -51.44 13.94 19.60
C ALA A 73 -50.39 13.14 20.41
N TYR A 74 -50.71 12.76 21.65
CA TYR A 74 -49.79 12.08 22.57
C TYR A 74 -50.20 10.63 22.85
N ARG A 75 -51.31 10.15 22.28
CA ARG A 75 -51.81 8.79 22.47
C ARG A 75 -50.79 7.76 22.00
N GLY A 76 -50.44 6.81 22.87
CA GLY A 76 -49.44 5.79 22.59
C GLY A 76 -47.99 6.24 22.74
N ARG A 77 -47.74 7.51 23.06
CA ARG A 77 -46.40 8.06 23.32
C ARG A 77 -46.16 8.42 24.79
N VAL A 78 -47.19 8.42 25.62
CA VAL A 78 -47.09 8.83 27.03
C VAL A 78 -47.49 7.72 28.00
N VAL A 79 -46.75 7.63 29.10
CA VAL A 79 -47.10 6.82 30.27
C VAL A 79 -47.28 7.76 31.47
N PHE A 80 -48.46 7.69 32.09
CA PHE A 80 -48.81 8.52 33.23
C PHE A 80 -48.71 7.73 34.54
N TYR A 81 -48.05 8.32 35.54
CA TYR A 81 -47.88 7.72 36.87
C TYR A 81 -48.86 8.35 37.86
N GLN A 82 -49.99 7.69 38.08
CA GLN A 82 -51.07 8.18 38.94
C GLN A 82 -50.64 8.45 40.39
N THR A 83 -49.61 7.74 40.88
CA THR A 83 -49.11 7.87 42.26
C THR A 83 -48.46 9.21 42.56
N ASN A 84 -47.87 9.87 41.56
CA ASN A 84 -47.12 11.12 41.74
C ASN A 84 -47.36 12.16 40.63
N GLY A 85 -48.32 11.91 39.74
CA GLY A 85 -48.68 12.79 38.63
C GLY A 85 -47.62 12.91 37.52
N SER A 86 -46.53 12.14 37.57
CA SER A 86 -45.43 12.27 36.62
C SER A 86 -45.80 11.71 35.24
N LEU A 87 -45.18 12.27 34.21
CA LEU A 87 -45.38 11.95 32.81
C LEU A 87 -44.08 11.43 32.21
N LEU A 88 -44.09 10.23 31.64
CA LEU A 88 -43.02 9.72 30.80
C LEU A 88 -43.42 9.87 29.33
N LEU A 89 -42.72 10.73 28.61
CA LEU A 89 -42.86 10.87 27.16
C LEU A 89 -41.85 9.94 26.47
N GLN A 90 -42.33 9.11 25.56
CA GLN A 90 -41.58 8.06 24.88
C GLN A 90 -41.37 8.37 23.39
N GLN A 91 -40.35 7.73 22.81
CA GLN A 91 -39.99 7.82 21.38
C GLN A 91 -39.84 9.28 20.93
N LEU A 92 -39.04 10.05 21.68
CA LEU A 92 -38.86 11.48 21.47
C LEU A 92 -38.46 11.81 20.03
N GLN A 93 -39.01 12.89 19.51
CA GLN A 93 -38.70 13.49 18.21
C GLN A 93 -38.10 14.87 18.45
N GLU A 94 -37.29 15.37 17.52
CA GLU A 94 -36.71 16.72 17.63
C GLU A 94 -37.78 17.81 17.82
N ALA A 95 -38.95 17.63 17.18
CA ALA A 95 -40.11 18.50 17.29
C ALA A 95 -40.80 18.48 18.66
N ASP A 96 -40.52 17.51 19.52
CA ASP A 96 -41.03 17.49 20.90
C ASP A 96 -40.29 18.48 21.81
N SER A 97 -39.22 19.13 21.32
CA SER A 97 -38.53 20.19 22.05
C SER A 97 -39.49 21.33 22.36
N GLY A 98 -39.44 21.84 23.59
CA GLY A 98 -40.30 22.94 24.01
C GLY A 98 -40.61 22.93 25.50
N LEU A 99 -41.66 23.66 25.86
CA LEU A 99 -42.03 23.91 27.24
C LEU A 99 -43.23 23.03 27.63
N TYR A 100 -43.05 22.20 28.64
CA TYR A 100 -44.07 21.33 29.20
C TYR A 100 -44.46 21.84 30.57
N LYS A 101 -45.76 21.91 30.86
CA LYS A 101 -46.26 22.42 32.13
C LYS A 101 -47.19 21.40 32.76
N ALA A 102 -46.96 21.10 34.03
CA ALA A 102 -47.83 20.28 34.86
C ALA A 102 -48.54 21.18 35.88
N THR A 103 -49.87 21.11 35.88
CA THR A 103 -50.71 21.84 36.81
C THR A 103 -51.57 20.86 37.61
N VAL A 104 -51.67 21.13 38.91
CA VAL A 104 -52.42 20.31 39.86
C VAL A 104 -53.55 21.16 40.41
N ASP A 105 -54.76 20.61 40.49
CA ASP A 105 -55.98 21.28 40.96
C ASP A 105 -56.29 22.60 40.23
N LEU A 106 -55.82 22.73 38.99
CA LEU A 106 -55.91 23.94 38.17
C LEU A 106 -55.28 25.19 38.84
N MET A 107 -54.42 24.98 39.83
CA MET A 107 -53.75 26.04 40.58
C MET A 107 -52.45 26.45 39.89
N GLN A 108 -52.44 27.65 39.28
CA GLN A 108 -51.28 28.14 38.54
C GLN A 108 -50.09 28.55 39.42
N ASP A 109 -50.34 28.92 40.68
CA ASP A 109 -49.32 29.35 41.65
C ASP A 109 -48.38 28.20 42.09
N ARG A 110 -48.65 26.96 41.64
CA ARG A 110 -47.89 25.76 42.00
C ARG A 110 -47.66 24.84 40.79
N ALA A 111 -47.58 25.42 39.59
CA ALA A 111 -47.24 24.67 38.39
C ALA A 111 -45.75 24.28 38.38
N ARG A 112 -45.44 23.14 37.75
CA ARG A 112 -44.07 22.73 37.47
C ARG A 112 -43.85 22.70 35.97
N THR A 113 -42.79 23.35 35.54
CA THR A 113 -42.49 23.58 34.13
C THR A 113 -41.19 22.88 33.77
N THR A 114 -41.14 22.21 32.62
CA THR A 114 -39.97 21.53 32.08
C THR A 114 -39.68 22.03 30.68
N ILE A 115 -38.50 22.60 30.48
CA ILE A 115 -37.95 22.91 29.16
C ILE A 115 -37.24 21.66 28.68
N LEU A 116 -37.79 21.01 27.66
CA LEU A 116 -37.21 19.84 27.02
C LEU A 116 -36.48 20.26 25.74
N GLU A 117 -35.20 19.88 25.63
CA GLU A 117 -34.43 19.95 24.40
C GLU A 117 -34.15 18.53 23.91
N VAL A 118 -34.61 18.21 22.70
CA VAL A 118 -34.38 16.91 22.06
C VAL A 118 -33.38 17.10 20.92
N ILE A 119 -32.23 16.43 21.03
CA ILE A 119 -31.16 16.52 20.02
C ILE A 119 -31.03 15.19 19.29
N LYS A 120 -30.81 15.25 17.99
CA LYS A 120 -30.49 14.07 17.18
C LYS A 120 -29.12 13.49 17.57
N PRO A 121 -28.99 12.16 17.74
CA PRO A 121 -27.68 11.54 17.91
C PRO A 121 -26.75 11.85 16.73
N VAL A 122 -25.44 11.90 16.99
CA VAL A 122 -24.42 12.12 15.96
C VAL A 122 -24.44 10.95 14.97
N PRO A 123 -24.53 11.20 13.65
CA PRO A 123 -24.39 10.15 12.65
C PRO A 123 -22.98 9.57 12.62
N GLN A 124 -22.80 8.42 11.97
CA GLN A 124 -21.48 7.81 11.84
C GLN A 124 -20.56 8.71 10.98
N PRO A 125 -19.42 9.20 11.49
CA PRO A 125 -18.49 10.00 10.69
C PRO A 125 -17.72 9.12 9.70
N GLU A 126 -17.14 9.77 8.69
CA GLU A 126 -16.25 9.13 7.71
C GLU A 126 -14.86 9.77 7.75
N LEU A 127 -13.83 8.99 7.46
CA LEU A 127 -12.44 9.42 7.54
C LEU A 127 -11.75 9.27 6.19
N LEU A 128 -11.38 10.39 5.57
CA LEU A 128 -10.72 10.44 4.28
C LEU A 128 -9.23 10.71 4.42
N LYS A 129 -8.42 10.05 3.59
CA LYS A 129 -6.98 10.31 3.46
C LYS A 129 -6.70 11.04 2.13
N SER A 130 -5.93 12.11 2.21
CA SER A 130 -5.26 12.74 1.07
C SER A 130 -3.76 12.86 1.35
N SER A 131 -2.91 12.56 0.38
CA SER A 131 -1.45 12.62 0.54
C SER A 131 -0.77 13.16 -0.71
N THR A 132 0.31 13.91 -0.55
CA THR A 132 1.18 14.32 -1.66
C THR A 132 1.93 13.11 -2.23
N LEU A 133 2.35 13.21 -3.50
CA LEU A 133 3.04 12.15 -4.26
C LEU A 133 4.25 11.53 -3.52
N ASN A 134 4.88 12.28 -2.61
CA ASN A 134 6.08 11.85 -1.90
C ASN A 134 5.85 11.54 -0.40
N CYS A 135 4.60 11.42 0.06
CA CYS A 135 4.25 11.23 1.49
C CYS A 135 4.89 12.26 2.46
N SER A 136 5.39 13.38 1.94
CA SER A 136 5.94 14.48 2.74
C SER A 136 4.86 15.11 3.61
N PHE A 137 3.60 15.03 3.16
CA PHE A 137 2.46 15.61 3.85
C PHE A 137 1.25 14.71 3.72
N ILE A 138 0.65 14.37 4.86
CA ILE A 138 -0.53 13.52 4.94
C ILE A 138 -1.65 14.31 5.62
N LYS A 139 -2.80 14.38 4.94
CA LYS A 139 -4.03 15.00 5.42
C LYS A 139 -5.05 13.90 5.72
N LEU A 140 -5.54 13.86 6.94
CA LEU A 140 -6.72 13.08 7.31
C LEU A 140 -7.88 14.06 7.54
N THR A 141 -8.97 13.88 6.80
CA THR A 141 -10.17 14.71 6.90
C THR A 141 -11.30 13.88 7.49
N CYS A 142 -11.82 14.32 8.63
CA CYS A 142 -13.02 13.77 9.24
C CYS A 142 -14.24 14.48 8.64
N LEU A 143 -15.00 13.76 7.83
CA LEU A 143 -16.24 14.27 7.29
C LEU A 143 -17.26 14.33 8.42
N LEU A 144 -17.63 15.55 8.78
CA LEU A 144 -18.64 15.80 9.79
C LEU A 144 -20.01 15.55 9.16
N PRO A 145 -20.83 14.67 9.73
CA PRO A 145 -22.15 14.41 9.20
C PRO A 145 -23.07 15.62 9.39
N ASN A 146 -24.11 15.72 8.54
CA ASN A 146 -25.15 16.75 8.71
C ASN A 146 -25.89 16.52 10.04
N GLY A 147 -25.73 17.45 10.99
CA GLY A 147 -26.31 17.37 12.33
C GLY A 147 -25.60 18.29 13.33
N THR A 148 -26.05 18.31 14.58
CA THR A 148 -25.45 19.13 15.65
C THR A 148 -24.17 18.46 16.16
N VAL A 149 -23.01 18.93 15.69
CA VAL A 149 -21.69 18.52 16.20
C VAL A 149 -21.20 19.55 17.21
N ALA A 150 -20.90 19.12 18.44
CA ALA A 150 -20.39 20.01 19.48
C ALA A 150 -18.87 19.98 19.59
N ALA A 151 -18.26 18.80 19.41
CA ALA A 151 -16.82 18.63 19.53
C ALA A 151 -16.27 17.55 18.58
N VAL A 152 -15.04 17.78 18.12
CA VAL A 152 -14.26 16.84 17.32
C VAL A 152 -12.91 16.63 18.00
N SER A 153 -12.54 15.38 18.23
CA SER A 153 -11.29 15.00 18.88
C SER A 153 -10.58 13.87 18.14
N TRP A 154 -9.25 13.84 18.21
CA TRP A 154 -8.44 12.85 17.51
C TRP A 154 -7.75 11.91 18.49
N LYS A 155 -7.62 10.65 18.08
CA LYS A 155 -6.80 9.65 18.75
C LYS A 155 -5.84 9.02 17.78
N LYS A 156 -4.66 8.63 18.28
CA LYS A 156 -3.74 7.71 17.62
C LYS A 156 -3.51 6.52 18.53
N ASP A 157 -3.72 5.32 18.01
CA ASP A 157 -3.53 4.06 18.73
C ASP A 157 -4.26 4.05 20.09
N ARG A 158 -5.53 4.51 20.06
CA ARG A 158 -6.44 4.67 21.21
C ARG A 158 -6.08 5.74 22.23
N ARG A 159 -4.97 6.47 22.04
CA ARG A 159 -4.54 7.57 22.91
C ARG A 159 -4.94 8.90 22.31
N SER A 160 -5.33 9.86 23.17
CA SER A 160 -5.65 11.22 22.71
C SER A 160 -4.45 11.82 21.98
N LEU A 161 -4.70 12.36 20.80
CA LEU A 161 -3.68 12.97 19.98
C LEU A 161 -3.52 14.43 20.43
N THR A 162 -2.42 14.71 21.14
CA THR A 162 -2.05 16.07 21.48
C THR A 162 -1.37 16.75 20.29
N PRO A 163 -1.69 18.02 19.99
CA PRO A 163 -0.92 18.80 19.02
C PRO A 163 0.55 18.82 19.45
N GLN A 164 1.43 18.27 18.61
CA GLN A 164 2.89 18.31 18.78
C GLN A 164 3.50 18.88 17.50
N ASN A 165 4.82 19.10 17.46
CA ASN A 165 5.50 19.73 16.32
C ASN A 165 5.23 19.07 14.94
N TYR A 166 4.75 17.83 14.92
CA TYR A 166 4.47 17.04 13.72
C TYR A 166 2.98 16.88 13.38
N TYR A 167 2.07 17.23 14.31
CA TYR A 167 0.62 17.18 14.10
C TYR A 167 0.02 18.59 14.13
N GLN A 168 -0.79 18.92 13.14
CA GLN A 168 -1.56 20.16 13.14
C GLN A 168 -3.02 19.87 12.92
N LEU A 169 -3.85 20.44 13.78
CA LEU A 169 -5.29 20.40 13.65
C LEU A 169 -5.78 21.74 13.09
N THR A 170 -6.82 21.71 12.27
CA THR A 170 -7.56 22.91 11.90
C THR A 170 -8.30 23.51 13.11
N GLN A 171 -8.76 24.76 12.98
CA GLN A 171 -9.49 25.45 14.05
C GLN A 171 -10.76 24.70 14.51
N ASN A 172 -11.43 24.01 13.59
CA ASN A 172 -12.59 23.16 13.88
C ASN A 172 -12.23 21.70 14.21
N SER A 173 -10.94 21.36 14.30
CA SER A 173 -10.42 20.01 14.52
C SER A 173 -10.92 18.95 13.51
N ALA A 174 -11.53 19.34 12.39
CA ALA A 174 -12.03 18.39 11.39
C ALA A 174 -10.91 17.81 10.51
N GLU A 175 -9.77 18.49 10.41
CA GLU A 175 -8.64 18.03 9.61
C GLU A 175 -7.39 17.89 10.49
N LEU A 176 -6.71 16.76 10.30
CA LEU A 176 -5.41 16.45 10.90
C LEU A 176 -4.33 16.41 9.81
N TRP A 177 -3.31 17.22 9.98
CA TRP A 177 -2.17 17.33 9.10
C TRP A 177 -0.91 16.75 9.75
N ILE A 178 -0.18 15.92 9.01
CA ILE A 178 1.05 15.26 9.45
C ILE A 178 2.19 15.76 8.55
N ARG A 179 3.14 16.52 9.13
CA ARG A 179 4.16 17.31 8.40
C ARG A 179 5.35 16.53 7.83
N LYS A 180 5.56 15.30 8.29
CA LYS A 180 6.51 14.32 7.74
C LYS A 180 5.95 12.94 8.02
N GLY A 181 5.74 12.15 6.98
CA GLY A 181 5.24 10.79 7.11
C GLY A 181 6.39 9.82 7.41
N ASP A 182 6.58 9.50 8.68
CA ASP A 182 7.64 8.58 9.13
C ASP A 182 7.01 7.28 9.67
N LYS A 183 7.80 6.22 9.88
CA LYS A 183 7.33 4.96 10.50
C LYS A 183 6.53 5.18 11.80
N SER A 184 6.93 6.15 12.61
CA SER A 184 6.29 6.48 13.89
C SER A 184 4.87 7.02 13.74
N ASN A 185 4.55 7.59 12.57
CA ASN A 185 3.23 8.10 12.24
C ASN A 185 2.31 6.99 11.69
N CYS A 186 2.82 5.78 11.48
CA CYS A 186 1.94 4.65 11.22
C CYS A 186 1.10 4.32 12.46
N GLY A 187 -0.10 3.84 12.22
CA GLY A 187 -1.01 3.43 13.29
C GLY A 187 -2.47 3.67 12.96
N SER A 188 -3.30 3.42 13.95
CA SER A 188 -4.75 3.59 13.88
C SER A 188 -5.11 5.00 14.32
N TYR A 189 -5.54 5.83 13.38
CA TYR A 189 -6.06 7.17 13.67
C TYR A 189 -7.57 7.10 13.81
N SER A 190 -8.11 7.75 14.82
CA SER A 190 -9.54 7.86 15.00
C SER A 190 -9.97 9.31 15.16
N CYS A 191 -11.06 9.66 14.47
CA CYS A 191 -11.80 10.89 14.70
C CYS A 191 -13.05 10.57 15.52
N ASN A 192 -13.17 11.18 16.70
CA ASN A 192 -14.34 11.08 17.55
C ASN A 192 -15.14 12.38 17.43
N VAL A 193 -16.40 12.24 17.02
CA VAL A 193 -17.36 13.32 16.86
C VAL A 193 -18.45 13.14 17.91
N SER A 194 -18.69 14.17 18.72
CA SER A 194 -19.66 14.11 19.79
C SER A 194 -20.58 15.32 19.85
N ASN A 195 -21.76 15.10 20.43
CA ASN A 195 -22.69 16.11 20.87
C ASN A 195 -23.13 15.84 22.31
N ALA A 196 -24.06 16.63 22.82
CA ALA A 196 -24.46 16.56 24.22
C ALA A 196 -25.17 15.24 24.61
N VAL A 197 -25.63 14.44 23.64
CA VAL A 197 -26.39 13.21 23.88
C VAL A 197 -25.72 11.93 23.38
N SER A 198 -24.71 12.03 22.51
CA SER A 198 -24.08 10.87 21.86
C SER A 198 -22.68 11.17 21.31
N TRP A 199 -21.94 10.11 21.00
CA TRP A 199 -20.65 10.19 20.33
C TRP A 199 -20.47 9.03 19.36
N LYS A 200 -19.71 9.27 18.29
CA LYS A 200 -19.35 8.28 17.27
C LYS A 200 -17.90 8.46 16.86
N GLU A 201 -17.27 7.35 16.48
CA GLU A 201 -15.85 7.31 16.13
C GLU A 201 -15.68 6.68 14.75
N ALA A 202 -14.86 7.31 13.90
CA ALA A 202 -14.38 6.74 12.65
C ALA A 202 -12.88 6.48 12.75
N THR A 203 -12.45 5.32 12.27
CA THR A 203 -11.06 4.87 12.38
C THR A 203 -10.46 4.62 11.02
N PHE A 204 -9.20 5.02 10.83
CA PHE A 204 -8.41 4.82 9.63
C PHE A 204 -7.01 4.34 9.99
N ASN A 205 -6.59 3.22 9.39
CA ASN A 205 -5.25 2.66 9.59
C ASN A 205 -4.28 3.29 8.60
N LEU A 206 -3.45 4.22 9.09
CA LEU A 206 -2.45 4.87 8.27
C LEU A 206 -1.23 3.96 8.08
N LYS A 207 -1.05 3.51 6.83
CA LYS A 207 0.19 2.87 6.36
C LYS A 207 0.99 3.86 5.50
N ILE A 208 2.28 3.99 5.80
CA ILE A 208 3.26 4.79 5.05
C ILE A 208 4.18 3.83 4.28
N ALA A 209 4.28 4.03 2.98
CA ALA A 209 5.19 3.27 2.13
C ALA A 209 6.63 3.75 2.37
N GLY A 210 7.53 2.84 2.73
CA GLY A 210 8.94 3.18 2.90
C GLY A 210 9.67 3.42 1.59
N LEU A 211 9.17 2.86 0.48
CA LEU A 211 9.73 3.02 -0.87
C LEU A 211 8.76 3.84 -1.73
N SER A 212 9.28 4.88 -2.39
CA SER A 212 8.54 5.62 -3.41
C SER A 212 8.26 4.72 -4.64
N PRO A 213 7.28 5.06 -5.50
CA PRO A 213 6.99 4.28 -6.71
C PRO A 213 8.22 3.97 -7.59
N PRO A 214 9.12 4.92 -7.91
CA PRO A 214 10.32 4.62 -8.69
C PRO A 214 11.30 3.69 -7.95
N LEU A 215 11.53 3.88 -6.64
CA LEU A 215 12.35 2.97 -5.85
C LEU A 215 11.79 1.55 -5.81
N ARG A 216 10.47 1.39 -5.77
CA ARG A 216 9.82 0.07 -5.85
C ARG A 216 10.12 -0.63 -7.17
N GLY A 217 10.12 0.11 -8.28
CA GLY A 217 10.58 -0.39 -9.58
C GLY A 217 12.05 -0.80 -9.55
N ALA A 218 12.91 0.08 -9.04
CA ALA A 218 14.34 -0.16 -8.93
C ALA A 218 14.69 -1.41 -8.09
N LEU A 219 14.01 -1.63 -6.96
CA LEU A 219 14.16 -2.85 -6.15
C LEU A 219 13.85 -4.12 -6.96
N LYS A 220 12.78 -4.11 -7.75
CA LYS A 220 12.44 -5.26 -8.62
C LYS A 220 13.52 -5.50 -9.67
N MET A 221 14.09 -4.44 -10.26
CA MET A 221 15.20 -4.55 -11.20
C MET A 221 16.46 -5.09 -10.53
N THR A 222 16.77 -4.69 -9.29
CA THR A 222 17.90 -5.23 -8.52
C THR A 222 17.75 -6.72 -8.25
N VAL A 223 16.55 -7.17 -7.87
CA VAL A 223 16.30 -8.61 -7.65
C VAL A 223 16.43 -9.40 -8.95
N ALA A 224 15.92 -8.86 -10.06
CA ALA A 224 16.11 -9.48 -11.37
C ALA A 224 17.59 -9.55 -11.76
N ALA A 225 18.35 -8.46 -11.56
CA ALA A 225 19.79 -8.43 -11.80
C ALA A 225 20.55 -9.45 -10.95
N LEU A 226 20.23 -9.54 -9.65
CA LEU A 226 20.81 -10.52 -8.75
C LEU A 226 20.55 -11.96 -9.21
N ALA A 227 19.32 -12.27 -9.63
CA ALA A 227 18.98 -13.60 -10.15
C ALA A 227 19.81 -13.93 -11.41
N LEU A 228 19.94 -12.98 -12.34
CA LEU A 228 20.77 -13.14 -13.55
C LEU A 228 22.26 -13.32 -13.19
N ALA A 229 22.78 -12.57 -12.22
CA ALA A 229 24.15 -12.68 -11.74
C ALA A 229 24.43 -14.05 -11.08
N VAL A 230 23.47 -14.59 -10.30
CA VAL A 230 23.60 -15.93 -9.70
C VAL A 230 23.56 -17.02 -10.76
N ILE A 231 22.66 -16.94 -11.75
CA ILE A 231 22.61 -17.90 -12.86
C ILE A 231 23.91 -17.87 -13.66
N THR A 232 24.45 -16.68 -13.91
CA THR A 232 25.74 -16.55 -14.60
C THR A 232 26.90 -17.09 -13.76
N ALA A 233 26.90 -16.89 -12.44
CA ALA A 233 27.89 -17.50 -11.55
C ALA A 233 27.81 -19.04 -11.57
N ILE A 234 26.60 -19.60 -11.46
CA ILE A 234 26.39 -21.06 -11.46
C ILE A 234 26.85 -21.66 -12.78
N SER A 235 26.43 -21.10 -13.92
CA SER A 235 26.81 -21.69 -15.21
C SER A 235 28.30 -21.49 -15.51
N PHE A 236 28.93 -20.44 -14.98
CA PHE A 236 30.37 -20.24 -15.02
C PHE A 236 31.13 -21.30 -14.20
N VAL A 237 30.66 -21.63 -13.00
CA VAL A 237 31.22 -22.71 -12.18
C VAL A 237 31.06 -24.06 -12.87
N ILE A 238 29.88 -24.35 -13.44
CA ILE A 238 29.65 -25.58 -14.22
C ILE A 238 30.63 -25.66 -15.40
N TRP A 239 30.86 -24.55 -16.08
CA TRP A 239 31.81 -24.47 -17.19
C TRP A 239 33.26 -24.73 -16.74
N LEU A 240 33.66 -24.25 -15.56
CA LEU A 240 34.98 -24.54 -14.97
C LEU A 240 35.14 -26.00 -14.53
N LEU A 241 34.08 -26.61 -13.99
CA LEU A 241 34.13 -27.94 -13.37
C LEU A 241 34.07 -29.10 -14.37
N GLN A 242 33.83 -28.87 -15.67
CA GLN A 242 33.67 -29.98 -16.62
C GLN A 242 34.95 -30.85 -16.74
N PRO A 243 34.92 -32.11 -16.27
CA PRO A 243 36.08 -32.98 -16.28
C PRO A 243 36.40 -33.44 -17.71
N GLY A 244 37.69 -33.62 -18.01
CA GLY A 244 38.23 -33.88 -19.34
C GLY A 244 37.70 -35.11 -20.11
N LYS A 245 36.78 -35.89 -19.53
CA LYS A 245 36.20 -37.12 -20.10
C LYS A 245 34.89 -36.91 -20.88
N HIS A 246 34.19 -35.78 -20.66
CA HIS A 246 32.95 -35.41 -21.35
C HIS A 246 33.12 -34.06 -22.07
N ARG A 247 34.26 -33.86 -22.75
CA ARG A 247 34.59 -32.58 -23.42
C ARG A 247 33.51 -32.24 -24.44
N LEU A 248 32.59 -31.34 -24.07
CA LEU A 248 31.88 -30.51 -25.05
C LEU A 248 32.95 -29.93 -25.98
N GLY A 249 32.78 -30.13 -27.30
CA GLY A 249 33.74 -29.72 -28.31
C GLY A 249 34.13 -28.25 -28.14
N LYS A 250 35.34 -27.86 -28.56
CA LYS A 250 35.82 -26.47 -28.47
C LYS A 250 34.81 -25.46 -29.03
N GLU A 251 34.07 -25.86 -30.06
CA GLU A 251 32.98 -25.06 -30.61
C GLU A 251 31.80 -24.90 -29.64
N ALA A 252 31.33 -25.98 -29.01
CA ALA A 252 30.23 -25.93 -28.04
C ALA A 252 30.50 -24.99 -26.86
N ARG A 253 31.75 -24.93 -26.37
CA ARG A 253 32.14 -23.98 -25.31
C ARG A 253 32.02 -22.53 -25.74
N THR A 254 32.38 -22.23 -26.98
CA THR A 254 32.32 -20.88 -27.56
C THR A 254 30.87 -20.40 -27.68
N TRP A 255 29.96 -21.32 -28.03
CA TRP A 255 28.52 -21.02 -28.11
C TRP A 255 27.88 -20.83 -26.73
N LEU A 256 28.37 -21.51 -25.69
CA LEU A 256 27.85 -21.36 -24.32
C LEU A 256 28.35 -20.08 -23.63
N THR A 257 29.50 -19.53 -24.00
CA THR A 257 30.04 -18.30 -23.39
C THR A 257 29.30 -17.03 -23.82
N LEU A 258 28.75 -17.00 -25.03
CA LEU A 258 28.03 -15.84 -25.57
C LEU A 258 26.76 -15.47 -24.79
N PRO A 259 25.83 -16.40 -24.48
CA PRO A 259 24.65 -16.10 -23.67
C PRO A 259 25.01 -15.72 -22.23
N MET A 260 26.09 -16.27 -21.69
CA MET A 260 26.58 -15.94 -20.34
C MET A 260 27.04 -14.50 -20.22
N ILE A 261 27.81 -14.02 -21.20
CA ILE A 261 28.21 -12.61 -21.30
C ILE A 261 26.97 -11.73 -21.50
N GLY A 262 26.00 -12.16 -22.31
CA GLY A 262 24.75 -11.44 -22.52
C GLY A 262 23.92 -11.26 -21.24
N LEU A 263 23.70 -12.35 -20.48
CA LEU A 263 22.98 -12.32 -19.20
C LEU A 263 23.69 -11.42 -18.17
N LEU A 264 25.02 -11.48 -18.12
CA LEU A 264 25.84 -10.62 -17.26
C LEU A 264 25.74 -9.15 -17.67
N GLY A 265 25.74 -8.86 -18.98
CA GLY A 265 25.52 -7.51 -19.52
C GLY A 265 24.15 -6.94 -19.16
N ILE A 266 23.09 -7.75 -19.27
CA ILE A 266 21.74 -7.36 -18.83
C ILE A 266 21.73 -7.07 -17.33
N SER A 267 22.33 -7.92 -16.50
CA SER A 267 22.49 -7.68 -15.06
C SER A 267 23.16 -6.34 -14.77
N CYS A 268 24.30 -6.06 -15.41
CA CYS A 268 25.02 -4.79 -15.25
C CYS A 268 24.14 -3.58 -15.60
N LEU A 269 23.42 -3.65 -16.73
CA LEU A 269 22.55 -2.57 -17.18
C LEU A 269 21.42 -2.31 -16.18
N LEU A 270 20.80 -3.37 -15.65
CA LEU A 270 19.76 -3.24 -14.63
C LEU A 270 20.28 -2.57 -13.36
N LEU A 271 21.48 -2.96 -12.89
CA LEU A 271 22.09 -2.34 -11.70
C LEU A 271 22.47 -0.88 -11.94
N PHE A 272 22.92 -0.52 -13.14
CA PHE A 272 23.16 0.88 -13.50
C PHE A 272 21.88 1.71 -13.49
N VAL A 273 20.81 1.21 -14.11
CA VAL A 273 19.50 1.90 -14.10
C VAL A 273 18.99 2.05 -12.66
N THR A 274 19.07 1.00 -11.85
CA THR A 274 18.69 1.07 -10.44
C THR A 274 19.50 2.10 -9.67
N SER A 275 20.83 2.17 -9.86
CA SER A 275 21.68 3.10 -9.12
C SER A 275 21.38 4.56 -9.50
N VAL A 276 21.09 4.83 -10.77
CA VAL A 276 20.66 6.15 -11.24
C VAL A 276 19.33 6.54 -10.59
N ILE A 277 18.33 5.65 -10.59
CA ILE A 277 17.03 5.89 -9.93
C ILE A 277 17.22 6.18 -8.45
N TRP A 278 18.08 5.42 -7.77
CA TRP A 278 18.39 5.67 -6.37
C TRP A 278 19.00 7.06 -6.15
N MET A 279 20.02 7.42 -6.94
CA MET A 279 20.70 8.70 -6.80
C MET A 279 19.79 9.90 -7.06
N GLN A 280 18.77 9.74 -7.90
CA GLN A 280 17.77 10.76 -8.16
C GLN A 280 16.82 10.98 -6.96
N GLU A 281 16.51 9.92 -6.22
CA GLU A 281 15.49 9.96 -5.15
C GLU A 281 16.08 10.21 -3.75
N GLU A 282 17.15 9.49 -3.39
CA GLU A 282 17.80 9.62 -2.06
C GLU A 282 19.06 10.49 -2.10
N GLY A 283 19.54 10.86 -3.29
CA GLY A 283 20.75 11.68 -3.49
C GLY A 283 22.02 10.88 -3.80
N PRO A 284 23.15 11.57 -4.07
CA PRO A 284 24.39 10.94 -4.50
C PRO A 284 25.02 10.07 -3.39
N SER A 285 25.44 8.85 -3.76
CA SER A 285 26.11 7.91 -2.85
C SER A 285 27.54 7.65 -3.30
N ALA A 286 28.52 7.97 -2.43
CA ALA A 286 29.93 7.71 -2.70
C ALA A 286 30.22 6.23 -2.99
N ALA A 287 29.51 5.31 -2.32
CA ALA A 287 29.67 3.87 -2.53
C ALA A 287 29.26 3.43 -3.95
N PHE A 288 28.22 4.05 -4.52
CA PHE A 288 27.72 3.73 -5.85
C PHE A 288 28.61 4.32 -6.94
N ILE A 289 29.07 5.56 -6.72
CA ILE A 289 30.04 6.21 -7.61
C ILE A 289 31.33 5.40 -7.64
N LEU A 290 31.84 4.98 -6.48
CA LEU A 290 33.05 4.16 -6.38
C LEU A 290 32.87 2.80 -7.09
N HIS A 291 31.74 2.11 -6.87
CA HIS A 291 31.44 0.87 -7.60
C HIS A 291 31.39 1.07 -9.12
N GLY A 292 30.78 2.16 -9.59
CA GLY A 292 30.74 2.52 -11.01
C GLY A 292 32.14 2.78 -11.59
N LEU A 293 32.99 3.51 -10.88
CA LEU A 293 34.38 3.77 -11.27
C LEU A 293 35.22 2.49 -11.31
N CYS A 294 35.09 1.62 -10.29
CA CYS A 294 35.76 0.33 -10.27
C CYS A 294 35.32 -0.56 -11.44
N PHE A 295 34.02 -0.57 -11.77
CA PHE A 295 33.50 -1.31 -12.91
C PHE A 295 34.04 -0.78 -14.24
N LEU A 296 34.04 0.55 -14.44
CA LEU A 296 34.62 1.18 -15.63
C LEU A 296 36.11 0.86 -15.78
N ALA A 297 36.88 0.96 -14.69
CA ALA A 297 38.30 0.62 -14.68
C ALA A 297 38.53 -0.86 -15.05
N ALA A 298 37.69 -1.78 -14.54
CA ALA A 298 37.75 -3.19 -14.89
C ALA A 298 37.46 -3.42 -16.39
N VAL A 299 36.43 -2.77 -16.95
CA VAL A 299 36.13 -2.86 -18.39
C VAL A 299 37.29 -2.33 -19.24
N ILE A 300 37.83 -1.16 -18.90
CA ILE A 300 38.99 -0.58 -19.61
C ILE A 300 40.20 -1.52 -19.55
N LEU A 301 40.53 -2.03 -18.36
CA LEU A 301 41.63 -2.98 -18.18
C LEU A 301 41.44 -4.22 -19.05
N THR A 302 40.22 -4.76 -19.13
CA THR A 302 39.93 -5.94 -19.95
C THR A 302 40.08 -5.65 -21.44
N MET A 303 39.62 -4.49 -21.91
CA MET A 303 39.81 -4.05 -23.31
C MET A 303 41.28 -3.87 -23.66
N VAL A 304 42.07 -3.27 -22.76
CA VAL A 304 43.53 -3.12 -22.93
C VAL A 304 44.23 -4.48 -22.97
N LEU A 305 43.88 -5.41 -22.07
CA LEU A 305 44.43 -6.76 -22.07
C LEU A 305 44.08 -7.52 -23.36
N ILE A 306 42.87 -7.36 -23.89
CA ILE A 306 42.46 -7.94 -25.18
C ILE A 306 43.28 -7.32 -26.31
N ALA A 307 43.38 -5.98 -26.37
CA ALA A 307 44.15 -5.27 -27.40
C ALA A 307 45.64 -5.67 -27.41
N MET A 308 46.27 -5.79 -26.23
CA MET A 308 47.66 -6.24 -26.11
C MET A 308 47.85 -7.69 -26.58
N ASN A 309 46.87 -8.57 -26.36
CA ASN A 309 46.92 -9.94 -26.90
C ASN A 309 46.82 -9.96 -28.43
N PHE A 310 45.98 -9.10 -29.02
CA PHE A 310 45.89 -8.93 -30.48
C PHE A 310 47.19 -8.42 -31.10
N GLN A 311 47.82 -7.42 -30.48
CA GLN A 311 49.09 -6.88 -30.95
C GLN A 311 50.25 -7.88 -30.87
N ARG A 312 50.27 -8.75 -29.85
CA ARG A 312 51.33 -9.76 -29.69
C ARG A 312 51.21 -10.97 -30.62
N ARG A 313 50.02 -11.27 -31.17
CA ARG A 313 49.77 -12.42 -32.05
C ARG A 313 48.97 -12.03 -33.30
N PRO A 314 49.56 -11.28 -34.25
CA PRO A 314 48.88 -10.86 -35.47
C PRO A 314 48.49 -12.04 -36.38
N GLU A 315 49.22 -13.16 -36.33
CA GLU A 315 48.92 -14.39 -37.09
C GLU A 315 47.67 -15.15 -36.61
N ALA A 316 47.11 -14.79 -35.46
CA ALA A 316 45.90 -15.39 -34.91
C ALA A 316 44.59 -14.82 -35.51
N LEU A 317 44.66 -13.94 -36.52
CA LEU A 317 43.48 -13.40 -37.22
C LEU A 317 42.64 -14.47 -37.93
N THR A 318 43.20 -15.66 -38.17
CA THR A 318 42.51 -16.81 -38.78
C THR A 318 41.82 -17.71 -37.75
N GLN A 319 42.07 -17.55 -36.45
CA GLN A 319 41.37 -18.25 -35.36
C GLN A 319 40.28 -17.35 -34.74
N PRO A 320 39.16 -17.93 -34.26
CA PRO A 320 38.09 -17.13 -33.66
C PRO A 320 38.60 -16.39 -32.42
N LEU A 321 38.24 -15.09 -32.32
CA LEU A 321 38.60 -14.12 -31.27
C LEU A 321 38.58 -14.70 -29.83
N LEU A 322 37.65 -15.63 -29.58
CA LEU A 322 37.41 -16.27 -28.29
C LEU A 322 38.49 -17.30 -27.89
N GLN A 323 39.18 -17.89 -28.86
CA GLN A 323 40.09 -19.00 -28.65
C GLN A 323 41.50 -18.52 -28.24
N THR A 324 41.89 -17.33 -28.71
CA THR A 324 43.19 -16.69 -28.44
C THR A 324 43.20 -15.94 -27.09
N CYS A 325 42.05 -15.40 -26.65
CA CYS A 325 41.92 -14.56 -25.44
C CYS A 325 41.27 -15.27 -24.23
N HIS A 326 41.12 -16.59 -24.29
CA HIS A 326 40.38 -17.40 -23.31
C HIS A 326 40.72 -17.16 -21.82
N PRO A 327 41.99 -17.11 -21.37
CA PRO A 327 42.31 -16.90 -19.95
C PRO A 327 42.00 -15.47 -19.46
N VAL A 328 42.13 -14.47 -20.33
CA VAL A 328 41.82 -13.06 -20.00
C VAL A 328 40.31 -12.87 -19.84
N ILE A 329 39.54 -13.44 -20.76
CA ILE A 329 38.07 -13.43 -20.70
C ILE A 329 37.59 -14.18 -19.44
N LEU A 330 38.26 -15.27 -19.07
CA LEU A 330 37.91 -16.06 -17.90
C LEU A 330 38.08 -15.29 -16.58
N CYS A 331 39.21 -14.60 -16.41
CA CYS A 331 39.48 -13.81 -15.22
C CYS A 331 38.58 -12.56 -15.17
N SER A 332 38.38 -11.91 -16.33
CA SER A 332 37.48 -10.78 -16.49
C SER A 332 36.04 -11.11 -16.07
N THR A 333 35.48 -12.19 -16.60
CA THR A 333 34.10 -12.61 -16.30
C THR A 333 33.91 -12.96 -14.84
N ALA A 334 34.87 -13.66 -14.21
CA ALA A 334 34.83 -13.95 -12.77
C ALA A 334 34.79 -12.68 -11.92
N MET A 335 35.66 -11.70 -12.22
CA MET A 335 35.69 -10.41 -11.51
C MET A 335 34.40 -9.62 -11.71
N THR A 336 33.87 -9.58 -12.93
CA THR A 336 32.61 -8.89 -13.24
C THR A 336 31.42 -9.51 -12.51
N VAL A 337 31.34 -10.84 -12.43
CA VAL A 337 30.30 -11.55 -11.66
C VAL A 337 30.40 -11.21 -10.18
N ALA A 338 31.60 -11.24 -9.60
CA ALA A 338 31.82 -10.91 -8.19
C ALA A 338 31.39 -9.46 -7.86
N VAL A 339 31.77 -8.50 -8.70
CA VAL A 339 31.37 -7.08 -8.55
C VAL A 339 29.86 -6.88 -8.72
N ASN A 340 29.22 -7.61 -9.64
CA ASN A 340 27.76 -7.55 -9.81
C ASN A 340 27.02 -8.08 -8.58
N LEU A 341 27.47 -9.21 -8.01
CA LEU A 341 26.88 -9.79 -6.81
C LEU A 341 27.05 -8.85 -5.62
N SER A 342 28.26 -8.30 -5.40
CA SER A 342 28.50 -7.36 -4.31
C SER A 342 27.63 -6.10 -4.44
N PHE A 343 27.54 -5.54 -5.65
CA PHE A 343 26.74 -4.34 -5.90
C PHE A 343 25.23 -4.59 -5.75
N SER A 344 24.75 -5.75 -6.22
CA SER A 344 23.36 -6.17 -6.05
C SER A 344 22.99 -6.31 -4.57
N CYS A 345 23.85 -6.95 -3.78
CA CYS A 345 23.66 -7.08 -2.33
C CYS A 345 23.66 -5.73 -1.63
N LEU A 346 24.58 -4.82 -2.00
CA LEU A 346 24.63 -3.47 -1.44
C LEU A 346 23.35 -2.67 -1.75
N LEU A 347 22.90 -2.69 -3.02
CA LEU A 347 21.65 -2.04 -3.42
C LEU A 347 20.45 -2.64 -2.67
N PHE A 348 20.36 -3.96 -2.61
CA PHE A 348 19.29 -4.64 -1.89
C PHE A 348 19.26 -4.27 -0.41
N HIS A 349 20.42 -4.24 0.26
CA HIS A 349 20.54 -3.81 1.65
C HIS A 349 20.05 -2.38 1.86
N ASN A 350 20.47 -1.46 0.98
CA ASN A 350 20.03 -0.06 1.05
C ASN A 350 18.51 0.08 0.83
N PHE A 351 17.93 -0.67 -0.12
CA PHE A 351 16.47 -0.71 -0.29
C PHE A 351 15.75 -1.24 0.94
N GLN A 352 16.27 -2.26 1.61
CA GLN A 352 15.70 -2.77 2.86
C GLN A 352 15.73 -1.68 3.95
N GLN A 353 16.84 -0.97 4.10
CA GLN A 353 16.98 0.10 5.09
C GLN A 353 15.97 1.24 4.85
N VAL A 354 15.75 1.63 3.59
CA VAL A 354 14.74 2.65 3.24
C VAL A 354 13.32 2.10 3.42
N HIS A 355 13.08 0.85 3.04
CA HIS A 355 11.80 0.18 3.25
C HIS A 355 11.40 0.15 4.73
N GLU A 356 12.35 -0.09 5.62
CA GLU A 356 12.15 -0.11 7.08
C GLU A 356 11.75 1.25 7.68
N ARG A 357 11.98 2.37 6.96
CA ARG A 357 11.48 3.71 7.35
C ARG A 357 9.96 3.82 7.23
N GLY A 358 9.30 2.89 6.52
CA GLY A 358 7.86 2.79 6.43
C GLY A 358 7.28 1.64 7.26
N CYS A 359 5.98 1.43 7.10
CA CYS A 359 5.22 0.34 7.73
C CYS A 359 4.26 -0.35 6.76
N SER A 360 4.31 0.03 5.47
CA SER A 360 3.57 -0.66 4.42
C SER A 360 4.09 -2.09 4.25
N GLU A 361 3.22 -2.96 3.73
CA GLU A 361 3.56 -4.32 3.37
C GLU A 361 4.77 -4.39 2.43
N THR A 362 5.47 -5.52 2.52
CA THR A 362 6.67 -5.79 1.74
C THR A 362 6.34 -5.82 0.25
N VAL A 363 7.29 -5.35 -0.57
CA VAL A 363 7.17 -5.45 -2.02
C VAL A 363 7.38 -6.91 -2.39
N SER A 364 6.38 -7.56 -3.00
CA SER A 364 6.56 -8.90 -3.55
C SER A 364 7.57 -8.84 -4.70
N VAL A 365 8.75 -9.42 -4.45
CA VAL A 365 9.85 -9.55 -5.41
C VAL A 365 9.93 -10.94 -6.04
N ILE A 366 9.11 -11.88 -5.57
CA ILE A 366 9.10 -13.28 -6.01
C ILE A 366 8.80 -13.36 -7.50
N ALA A 367 7.77 -12.66 -7.97
CA ALA A 367 7.40 -12.65 -9.39
C ALA A 367 8.53 -12.12 -10.28
N SER A 368 9.22 -11.04 -9.85
CA SER A 368 10.37 -10.50 -10.59
C SER A 368 11.52 -11.50 -10.66
N CYS A 369 11.80 -12.21 -9.56
CA CYS A 369 12.81 -13.26 -9.52
C CYS A 369 12.46 -14.41 -10.47
N ILE A 370 11.23 -14.93 -10.38
CA ILE A 370 10.75 -16.02 -11.26
C ILE A 370 10.84 -15.60 -12.72
N LEU A 371 10.39 -14.38 -13.06
CA LEU A 371 10.43 -13.88 -14.44
C LEU A 371 11.87 -13.79 -14.96
N ALA A 372 12.81 -13.31 -14.15
CA ALA A 372 14.21 -13.24 -14.51
C ALA A 372 14.83 -14.63 -14.73
N VAL A 373 14.53 -15.59 -13.85
CA VAL A 373 14.98 -16.99 -13.97
C VAL A 373 14.41 -17.63 -15.24
N LEU A 374 13.11 -17.50 -15.50
CA LEU A 374 12.47 -18.04 -16.69
C LEU A 374 13.06 -17.43 -17.98
N ALA A 375 13.25 -16.10 -18.01
CA ALA A 375 13.86 -15.43 -19.14
C ALA A 375 15.30 -15.92 -19.39
N ALA A 376 16.11 -16.09 -18.34
CA ALA A 376 17.46 -16.61 -18.46
C ALA A 376 17.49 -18.06 -18.97
N LEU A 377 16.62 -18.93 -18.45
CA LEU A 377 16.50 -20.31 -18.90
C LEU A 377 16.08 -20.38 -20.37
N LEU A 378 15.11 -19.57 -20.80
CA LEU A 378 14.68 -19.51 -22.20
C LEU A 378 15.81 -19.05 -23.12
N LEU A 379 16.59 -18.05 -22.72
CA LEU A 379 17.75 -17.58 -23.49
C LEU A 379 18.83 -18.66 -23.61
N LEU A 380 19.12 -19.37 -22.51
CA LEU A 380 20.05 -20.49 -22.51
C LEU A 380 19.55 -21.64 -23.40
N LEU A 381 18.28 -22.03 -23.31
CA LEU A 381 17.68 -23.06 -24.15
C LEU A 381 17.67 -22.69 -25.63
N PHE A 382 17.34 -21.44 -25.96
CA PHE A 382 17.38 -20.95 -27.33
C PHE A 382 18.80 -21.02 -27.90
N SER A 383 19.81 -20.61 -27.13
CA SER A 383 21.22 -20.70 -27.55
C SER A 383 21.67 -22.15 -27.78
N LEU A 384 21.22 -23.09 -26.95
CA LEU A 384 21.50 -24.53 -27.10
C LEU A 384 20.82 -25.11 -28.34
N CYS A 385 19.55 -24.77 -28.60
CA CYS A 385 18.83 -25.21 -29.79
C CYS A 385 19.46 -24.67 -31.07
N TYR A 386 19.84 -23.39 -31.05
CA TYR A 386 20.55 -22.76 -32.17
C TYR A 386 21.90 -23.44 -32.43
N TYR A 387 22.66 -23.73 -31.38
CA TYR A 387 23.92 -24.46 -31.49
C TYR A 387 23.71 -25.85 -32.11
N LYS A 388 22.73 -26.62 -31.61
CA LYS A 388 22.41 -27.95 -32.15
C LYS A 388 22.07 -27.88 -33.64
N LYS A 389 21.20 -26.95 -34.03
CA LYS A 389 20.81 -26.73 -35.44
C LYS A 389 22.02 -26.41 -36.32
N LYS A 390 22.95 -25.58 -35.83
CA LYS A 390 24.19 -25.23 -36.56
C LYS A 390 25.11 -26.44 -36.71
N MET A 391 25.24 -27.26 -35.67
CA MET A 391 26.03 -28.50 -35.72
C MET A 391 25.45 -29.51 -36.72
N ASP A 392 24.13 -29.69 -36.73
CA ASP A 392 23.45 -30.60 -37.66
C ASP A 392 23.66 -30.15 -39.13
N ALA A 393 23.57 -28.83 -39.39
CA ALA A 393 23.82 -28.26 -40.71
C ALA A 393 25.29 -28.42 -41.17
N SER A 394 26.26 -28.22 -40.26
CA SER A 394 27.68 -28.43 -40.54
C SER A 394 27.98 -29.89 -40.93
N THR A 395 27.45 -30.84 -40.15
CA THR A 395 27.60 -32.28 -40.39
C THR A 395 27.03 -32.71 -41.74
N GLN A 396 25.87 -32.17 -42.12
CA GLN A 396 25.27 -32.43 -43.44
C GLN A 396 26.18 -31.93 -44.58
N THR A 397 26.71 -30.71 -44.47
CA THR A 397 27.56 -30.09 -45.50
C THR A 397 28.87 -30.87 -45.71
N THR A 398 29.48 -31.37 -44.63
CA THR A 398 30.69 -32.20 -44.72
C THR A 398 30.41 -33.56 -45.36
N SER A 399 29.22 -34.14 -45.10
CA SER A 399 28.82 -35.42 -45.71
C SER A 399 28.54 -35.30 -47.22
N THR A 400 27.99 -34.17 -47.68
CA THR A 400 27.70 -33.92 -49.10
C THR A 400 29.00 -33.70 -49.89
N GLN A 401 29.94 -32.93 -49.33
CA GLN A 401 31.27 -32.76 -49.93
C GLN A 401 32.10 -34.07 -49.97
N GLY A 402 31.98 -34.92 -48.94
CA GLY A 402 32.62 -36.25 -48.95
C GLY A 402 32.09 -37.14 -50.07
N LYS A 403 30.75 -37.18 -50.24
CA LYS A 403 30.12 -37.96 -51.31
C LYS A 403 30.43 -37.44 -52.72
N GLU A 404 30.60 -36.13 -52.90
CA GLU A 404 30.95 -35.53 -54.19
C GLU A 404 32.39 -35.83 -54.59
N LYS A 405 33.31 -35.79 -53.61
CA LYS A 405 34.73 -36.13 -53.80
C LYS A 405 34.95 -37.62 -54.12
N ASP A 406 34.19 -38.51 -53.48
CA ASP A 406 34.22 -39.95 -53.77
C ASP A 406 33.62 -40.28 -55.16
N ARG A 407 32.68 -39.46 -55.65
CA ARG A 407 32.09 -39.57 -57.00
C ARG A 407 33.09 -39.15 -58.08
N GLU A 408 33.80 -38.04 -57.88
CA GLU A 408 34.87 -37.59 -58.77
C GLU A 408 36.03 -38.60 -58.83
N GLN A 409 36.39 -39.21 -57.70
CA GLN A 409 37.46 -40.22 -57.64
C GLN A 409 37.08 -41.57 -58.27
N SER A 410 35.79 -41.89 -58.32
CA SER A 410 35.28 -43.08 -59.01
C SER A 410 35.23 -42.88 -60.53
N GLN A 411 34.85 -41.68 -61.00
CA GLN A 411 34.87 -41.33 -62.43
C GLN A 411 36.29 -41.29 -63.03
N ASP A 412 37.29 -40.84 -62.26
CA ASP A 412 38.69 -40.79 -62.70
C ASP A 412 39.35 -42.20 -62.76
N LYS A 413 38.85 -43.15 -61.95
CA LYS A 413 39.24 -44.57 -62.01
C LYS A 413 38.64 -45.32 -63.20
N GLU A 414 37.40 -45.00 -63.56
CA GLU A 414 36.71 -45.62 -64.70
C GLU A 414 37.32 -45.15 -66.04
N SER A 415 37.67 -43.86 -66.14
CA SER A 415 38.40 -43.26 -67.27
C SER A 415 39.78 -43.91 -67.53
N LYS A 416 40.50 -44.28 -66.46
CA LYS A 416 41.81 -44.98 -66.56
C LYS A 416 41.70 -46.46 -66.93
N LEU A 417 40.55 -47.10 -66.72
CA LEU A 417 40.38 -48.53 -67.00
C LEU A 417 40.00 -48.80 -68.48
N SER A 418 39.49 -47.80 -69.20
CA SER A 418 39.14 -47.89 -70.63
C SER A 418 40.32 -47.74 -71.61
N LEU A 419 41.56 -47.52 -71.14
CA LEU A 419 42.71 -47.26 -72.01
C LEU A 419 43.72 -48.42 -72.15
N GLN A 420 43.39 -49.63 -71.69
CA GLN A 420 44.32 -50.76 -71.73
C GLN A 420 43.66 -52.03 -72.29
N HIS A 421 43.74 -52.22 -73.61
CA HIS A 421 43.70 -53.57 -74.19
C HIS A 421 44.75 -53.75 -75.31
N PRO A 422 45.44 -54.92 -75.38
CA PRO A 422 46.63 -55.13 -76.17
C PRO A 422 46.34 -55.74 -77.56
N GLY A 423 47.31 -55.63 -78.46
CA GLY A 423 47.25 -56.16 -79.82
C GLY A 423 47.45 -57.67 -79.93
N ASP A 424 46.84 -58.24 -80.97
CA ASP A 424 47.02 -59.62 -81.43
C ASP A 424 48.17 -59.73 -82.44
N ASP A 425 48.98 -60.77 -82.24
CA ASP A 425 50.05 -61.26 -83.11
C ASP A 425 49.53 -62.50 -83.87
N ILE A 426 49.71 -62.55 -85.19
CA ILE A 426 49.47 -63.74 -86.02
C ILE A 426 50.76 -64.07 -86.77
N THR A 427 51.32 -65.22 -86.44
CA THR A 427 52.43 -65.88 -87.14
C THR A 427 51.90 -66.89 -88.17
N GLN A 428 52.44 -66.91 -89.40
CA GLN A 428 52.98 -68.13 -90.06
C GLN A 428 53.48 -67.89 -91.51
N GLU A 429 54.81 -67.99 -91.65
CA GLU A 429 55.65 -68.79 -92.58
C GLU A 429 55.46 -68.88 -94.12
N PRO A 430 56.55 -69.23 -94.84
CA PRO A 430 56.70 -69.05 -96.29
C PRO A 430 56.44 -70.33 -97.11
N GLY A 431 56.09 -70.14 -98.38
CA GLY A 431 55.97 -71.17 -99.41
C GLY A 431 55.57 -70.56 -100.74
#